data_AF-A0AAD5X4Z9-F1
#
_entry.id   AF-A0AAD5X4Z9-F1
#
_cell.length_a   1.000
_cell.length_b   1.000
_cell.length_c   1.000
_cell.angle_alpha   90.00
_cell.angle_beta   90.00
_cell.angle_gamma   90.00
#
_symmetry.space_group_name_H-M   'P 1'
#
loop_
_entity.id
_entity.type
_entity.pdbx_description
1 polymer ?
#
loop_
_entity_poly.entity_id
_entity_poly.type
_entity_poly.pdbx_seq_one_letter_code
_entity_poly.pdbx_strand_id
1 'polypeptide(L)' 'MAILNRIPTGVYPLIAIMGVAVTGMTFRIWHASHAPDVLWTRKDRKTPPWETVQSHQTTKIYDPTGQFTEKWSR' A
#
# COMPACT_ATOMS: atom_id res chain seq x y z
N MET A 1 -21.24 7.61 22.47
CA MET A 1 -20.19 6.86 23.19
C MET A 1 -20.83 5.95 24.25
N ALA A 2 -21.73 5.04 23.86
CA ALA A 2 -22.60 4.30 24.81
C ALA A 2 -22.59 2.78 24.63
N ILE A 3 -22.02 2.27 23.53
CA ILE A 3 -22.06 0.84 23.18
C ILE A 3 -20.92 0.09 23.88
N LEU A 4 -19.78 0.76 24.06
CA LEU A 4 -18.56 0.14 24.57
C LEU A 4 -18.70 -0.33 26.03
N ASN A 5 -19.35 0.47 26.89
CA ASN A 5 -19.58 0.15 28.30
C ASN A 5 -20.58 -1.01 28.54
N ARG A 6 -21.26 -1.49 27.49
CA ARG A 6 -22.24 -2.58 27.58
C ARG A 6 -21.65 -3.95 27.20
N ILE A 7 -20.39 -3.98 26.76
CA ILE A 7 -19.74 -5.18 26.25
C ILE A 7 -18.90 -5.81 27.37
N PRO A 8 -18.93 -7.15 27.56
CA PRO A 8 -18.09 -7.83 28.53
C PRO A 8 -16.61 -7.54 28.32
N THR A 9 -15.85 -7.44 29.42
CA THR A 9 -14.42 -7.06 29.38
C THR A 9 -13.54 -8.02 28.57
N GLY A 10 -13.97 -9.26 28.38
CA GLY A 10 -13.27 -10.24 27.53
C GLY A 10 -13.32 -9.96 26.02
N VAL A 11 -14.18 -9.05 25.56
CA VAL A 11 -14.37 -8.77 24.12
C VAL A 11 -13.49 -7.62 23.63
N TYR A 12 -12.99 -6.77 24.54
CA TYR A 12 -12.05 -5.70 24.20
C TYR A 12 -10.82 -6.16 23.40
N PRO A 13 -10.10 -7.23 23.77
CA PRO A 13 -8.94 -7.68 23.00
C PRO A 13 -9.33 -8.16 21.59
N LEU A 14 -10.50 -8.79 21.44
CA LEU A 14 -11.02 -9.20 20.13
C LEU A 14 -11.28 -7.98 19.23
N ILE A 15 -11.94 -6.95 19.75
CA ILE A 15 -12.19 -5.71 19.00
C ILE A 15 -10.87 -5.03 18.63
N ALA A 16 -9.88 -5.03 19.53
CA ALA A 16 -8.56 -4.47 19.25
C ALA A 16 -7.86 -5.18 18.09
N ILE A 17 -7.80 -6.52 18.12
CA ILE A 17 -7.16 -7.32 17.05
C ILE A 17 -7.91 -7.14 15.73
N MET A 18 -9.24 -7.18 15.75
CA MET A 18 -10.06 -6.97 14.55
C MET A 18 -9.88 -5.56 13.99
N GLY A 19 -9.81 -4.54 14.85
CA GLY A 19 -9.52 -3.17 14.46
C GLY A 19 -8.18 -3.05 13.76
N VAL A 20 -7.11 -3.62 14.35
CA VAL A 20 -5.77 -3.63 13.73
C VAL A 20 -5.77 -4.37 12.39
N ALA A 21 -6.45 -5.52 12.30
CA ALA A 21 -6.52 -6.30 11.07
C ALA A 21 -7.22 -5.52 9.94
N VAL A 22 -8.38 -4.92 10.23
CA VAL A 22 -9.14 -4.15 9.23
C VAL A 22 -8.36 -2.91 8.80
N THR A 23 -7.83 -2.14 9.75
CA THR A 23 -7.03 -0.94 9.42
C THR A 23 -5.78 -1.31 8.63
N GLY A 24 -5.08 -2.38 9.01
CA GLY A 24 -3.91 -2.87 8.28
C GLY A 24 -4.24 -3.32 6.86
N MET A 25 -5.35 -4.05 6.67
CA MET A 25 -5.82 -4.47 5.35
C MET A 25 -6.19 -3.27 4.47
N THR A 26 -6.97 -2.33 5.00
CA THR A 26 -7.34 -1.11 4.27
C THR A 26 -6.10 -0.31 3.87
N PHE A 27 -5.16 -0.11 4.79
CA PHE A 27 -3.90 0.57 4.49
C PHE A 27 -3.11 -0.13 3.39
N ARG A 28 -2.98 -1.47 3.47
CA ARG A 28 -2.22 -2.24 2.47
C ARG A 28 -2.84 -2.19 1.09
N ILE A 29 -4.17 -2.26 1.00
CA ILE A 29 -4.91 -2.16 -0.27
C ILE A 29 -4.77 -0.75 -0.83
N TRP A 30 -4.95 0.28 0.00
CA TRP A 30 -4.78 1.67 -0.40
C TRP A 30 -3.37 1.91 -0.96
N HIS A 31 -2.34 1.46 -0.24
CA HIS A 31 -0.96 1.56 -0.68
C HIS A 31 -0.68 0.76 -1.97
N ALA A 32 -1.26 -0.45 -2.13
CA ALA A 32 -1.13 -1.24 -3.36
C ALA A 32 -1.77 -0.55 -4.57
N SER A 33 -2.93 0.07 -4.33
CA SER A 33 -3.75 0.71 -5.35
C SER A 33 -3.06 1.91 -6.02
N HIS A 34 -2.11 2.51 -5.30
CA HIS A 34 -1.26 3.61 -5.77
C HIS A 34 0.10 3.16 -6.30
N ALA A 35 0.36 1.85 -6.43
CA ALA A 35 1.61 1.37 -6.97
C ALA A 35 1.81 1.77 -8.45
N PRO A 36 3.05 2.01 -8.88
CA PRO A 36 3.37 2.42 -10.26
C PRO A 36 3.01 1.38 -11.32
N ASP A 37 2.70 0.14 -10.93
CA ASP A 37 2.29 -0.92 -11.86
C ASP A 37 0.78 -0.92 -12.13
N VAL A 38 -0.01 -0.12 -11.39
CA VAL A 38 -1.47 -0.15 -11.52
C VAL A 38 -1.94 0.76 -12.65
N LEU A 39 -2.59 0.15 -13.65
CA LEU A 39 -2.99 0.79 -14.91
C LEU A 39 -4.21 1.72 -14.79
N TRP A 40 -4.94 1.71 -13.66
CA TRP A 40 -6.18 2.48 -13.50
C TRP A 40 -5.98 3.98 -13.21
N THR A 41 -4.75 4.44 -12.95
CA THR A 41 -4.46 5.86 -12.71
C THR A 41 -4.32 6.58 -14.06
N ARG A 42 -5.44 6.96 -14.65
CA ARG A 42 -5.53 7.50 -16.03
C ARG A 42 -4.88 8.88 -16.27
N LYS A 43 -4.25 9.51 -15.27
CA LYS A 43 -3.72 10.88 -15.40
C LYS A 43 -2.50 10.98 -16.34
N ASP A 44 -1.66 9.95 -16.40
CA ASP A 44 -0.41 9.97 -17.18
C ASP A 44 -0.41 8.93 -18.31
N ARG A 45 -1.53 8.82 -19.04
CA ARG A 45 -1.71 7.85 -20.15
C ARG A 45 -0.72 8.05 -21.32
N LYS A 46 0.10 9.10 -21.32
CA LYS A 46 0.99 9.42 -22.45
C LYS A 46 2.23 8.54 -22.55
N THR A 47 2.67 7.90 -21.47
CA THR A 47 3.87 7.04 -21.53
C THR A 47 3.78 5.95 -20.46
N PRO A 48 3.63 4.68 -20.85
CA PRO A 48 3.63 3.60 -19.87
C PRO A 48 5.00 3.48 -19.17
N PRO A 49 5.04 2.98 -17.92
CA PRO A 49 6.25 2.92 -17.11
C PRO A 49 7.41 2.20 -17.80
N TRP A 50 7.14 1.12 -18.56
CA TRP A 50 8.17 0.37 -19.28
C TRP A 50 8.85 1.15 -20.43
N GLU A 51 8.31 2.30 -20.85
CA GLU A 51 8.93 3.18 -21.85
C GLU A 51 9.82 4.27 -21.23
N THR A 52 9.69 4.57 -19.94
CA THR A 52 10.42 5.66 -19.25
C THR A 52 11.42 5.19 -18.21
N VAL A 53 11.31 3.94 -17.77
CA VAL A 53 12.25 3.32 -16.83
C VAL A 53 13.58 3.05 -17.52
N GLN A 54 14.65 3.61 -16.98
CA GLN A 54 16.01 3.36 -17.47
C GLN A 54 16.58 2.06 -16.87
N SER A 55 17.57 1.46 -17.53
CA SER A 55 18.15 0.17 -17.13
C SER A 55 18.78 0.14 -15.73
N HIS A 56 19.13 1.30 -15.18
CA HIS A 56 19.68 1.45 -13.83
C HIS A 56 18.61 1.81 -12.77
N GLN A 57 17.34 1.89 -13.16
CA GLN A 57 16.23 2.30 -12.29
C GLN A 57 15.27 1.15 -12.03
N THR A 58 14.65 1.15 -10.85
CA THR A 58 13.62 0.19 -10.49
C THR A 58 12.27 0.87 -10.23
N THR A 59 11.19 0.24 -10.69
CA THR A 59 9.81 0.64 -10.35
C THR A 59 9.40 0.10 -8.99
N LYS A 60 10.14 -0.86 -8.44
CA LYS A 60 9.83 -1.50 -7.18
C LYS A 60 10.12 -0.55 -6.02
N ILE A 61 9.26 -0.62 -5.00
CA ILE A 61 9.39 0.19 -3.78
C ILE A 61 10.61 -0.22 -2.97
N TYR A 62 11.00 -1.49 -3.07
CA TYR A 62 12.13 -2.07 -2.36
C TYR A 62 12.95 -2.93 -3.30
N ASP A 63 14.26 -2.66 -3.33
CA ASP A 63 15.24 -3.49 -4.01
C ASP A 63 16.08 -4.25 -2.95
N PRO A 64 15.81 -5.56 -2.74
CA PRO A 64 16.62 -6.37 -1.83
C PRO A 64 18.02 -6.67 -2.35
N THR A 65 18.27 -6.45 -3.66
CA THR A 65 19.54 -6.77 -4.30
C THR A 65 20.51 -5.60 -4.33
N GLY A 66 20.02 -4.38 -4.09
CA GLY A 66 20.82 -3.14 -4.09
C GLY A 66 21.47 -2.84 -5.44
N GLN A 67 20.96 -3.41 -6.53
CA GLN A 67 21.53 -3.30 -7.87
C GLN A 67 21.07 -2.02 -8.58
N PHE A 68 19.97 -1.41 -8.13
CA PHE A 68 19.43 -0.19 -8.72
C PHE A 68 19.82 1.03 -7.90
N THR A 69 20.50 1.99 -8.54
CA THR A 69 20.98 3.23 -7.90
C THR A 69 19.83 4.18 -7.58
N GLU A 70 18.79 4.17 -8.40
CA GLU A 70 17.68 5.12 -8.30
C GLU A 70 16.32 4.45 -8.42
N LYS A 71 15.35 4.99 -7.67
CA LYS A 71 13.95 4.60 -7.77
C LYS A 71 13.27 5.45 -8.83
N TRP A 72 12.63 4.79 -9.79
CA TRP A 72 11.84 5.47 -10.80
C TRP A 72 10.57 6.08 -10.18
N SER A 73 10.32 7.36 -10.48
CA SER A 73 9.08 8.06 -10.15
C SER A 73 8.34 8.44 -11.42
N ARG A 74 7.01 8.36 -11.38
CA ARG A 74 6.16 9.08 -12.33
C ARG A 74 6.22 10.58 -12.04
#